data_AF-C7EN02-F1
#
_entry.id   AF-C7EN02-F1
#
_cell.length_a   1.000
_cell.length_b   1.000
_cell.length_c   1.000
_cell.angle_alpha   90.00
_cell.angle_beta   90.00
_cell.angle_gamma   90.00
#
_symmetry.space_group_name_H-M   'P 1'
#
loop_
_entity.id
_entity.type
_entity.pdbx_description
1 polymer ?
#
loop_
_entity_poly.entity_id
_entity_poly.type
_entity_poly.pdbx_seq_one_letter_code
_entity_poly.pdbx_strand_id
1 'polypeptide(L)'
;LFLDRNGTYHLYYQYNPAGLIAGNQHWGHATSQDLYHWQNQPIAIFPPNNDSQVFSGSAVVDVNNTSGFFPDQDNGVVAIYTLNTPSAQVQEIAYSNDGGYTFTRYSG
;
A
#
# COMPACT_ATOMS: atom_id res chain seq x y z
N LEU A 1 1.78 5.02 -7.04
CA LEU A 1 2.50 4.19 -8.03
C LEU A 1 3.99 4.38 -7.81
N PHE A 2 4.79 3.32 -7.90
CA PHE A 2 6.25 3.41 -7.94
C PHE A 2 6.82 2.38 -8.93
N LEU A 3 8.09 2.56 -9.33
CA LEU A 3 8.85 1.63 -10.14
C LEU A 3 9.89 0.96 -9.23
N ASP A 4 9.88 -0.37 -9.16
CA ASP A 4 10.89 -1.12 -8.40
C ASP A 4 12.22 -1.22 -9.17
N ARG A 5 13.27 -1.70 -8.50
CA ARG A 5 14.59 -1.87 -9.14
C ARG A 5 14.65 -2.96 -10.22
N ASN A 6 13.63 -3.81 -10.28
CA ASN A 6 13.51 -4.87 -11.28
C ASN A 6 12.77 -4.40 -12.53
N GLY A 7 12.35 -3.13 -12.60
CA GLY A 7 11.59 -2.58 -13.73
C GLY A 7 10.08 -2.78 -13.63
N THR A 8 9.57 -3.23 -12.47
CA THR A 8 8.15 -3.47 -12.24
C THR A 8 7.47 -2.20 -11.72
N TYR A 9 6.46 -1.73 -12.43
CA TYR A 9 5.54 -0.70 -11.94
C TYR A 9 4.51 -1.29 -10.99
N HIS A 10 4.37 -0.69 -9.82
CA HIS A 10 3.34 -1.02 -8.83
C HIS A 10 2.27 0.08 -8.83
N LEU A 11 1.03 -0.29 -9.14
CA LEU A 11 -0.15 0.57 -9.04
C LEU A 11 -1.02 0.11 -7.87
N TYR A 12 -1.30 1.03 -6.95
CA TYR A 12 -2.30 0.86 -5.91
C TYR A 12 -3.51 1.73 -6.22
N TYR A 13 -4.69 1.25 -5.84
CA TYR A 13 -5.95 1.94 -6.13
C TYR A 13 -6.98 1.68 -5.03
N GLN A 14 -7.88 2.65 -4.86
CA GLN A 14 -9.01 2.53 -3.94
C GLN A 14 -9.92 1.39 -4.38
N TYR A 15 -10.08 0.38 -3.52
CA TYR A 15 -10.78 -0.84 -3.88
C TYR A 15 -11.82 -1.23 -2.84
N ASN A 16 -13.04 -1.50 -3.28
CA ASN A 16 -14.05 -2.17 -2.47
C ASN A 16 -14.22 -3.63 -2.96
N PRO A 17 -13.67 -4.63 -2.24
CA PRO A 17 -13.80 -6.02 -2.65
C PRO A 17 -15.23 -6.58 -2.50
N ALA A 18 -16.11 -5.90 -1.76
CA ALA A 18 -17.45 -6.37 -1.43
C ALA A 18 -18.56 -5.74 -2.29
N GLY A 19 -18.25 -4.82 -3.19
CA GLY A 19 -19.28 -4.16 -3.99
C GLY A 19 -18.76 -3.16 -5.01
N LEU A 20 -19.69 -2.68 -5.84
CA LEU A 20 -19.40 -1.75 -6.95
C LEU A 20 -19.45 -0.27 -6.55
N ILE A 21 -19.81 0.03 -5.30
CA ILE A 21 -19.91 1.38 -4.75
C ILE A 21 -18.86 1.58 -3.65
N ALA A 22 -18.52 2.84 -3.34
CA ALA A 22 -17.64 3.17 -2.23
C ALA A 22 -18.22 2.73 -0.86
N GLY A 23 -17.38 2.30 0.09
CA GLY A 23 -17.83 1.99 1.46
C GLY A 23 -16.95 1.02 2.27
N ASN A 24 -16.03 0.30 1.62
CA ASN A 24 -15.11 -0.63 2.30
C ASN A 24 -13.72 -0.56 1.64
N GLN A 25 -13.13 0.64 1.64
CA GLN A 25 -11.91 0.91 0.91
C GLN A 25 -10.70 0.17 1.49
N HIS A 26 -10.03 -0.54 0.60
CA HIS A 26 -8.72 -1.17 0.73
C HIS A 26 -7.78 -0.54 -0.31
N TRP A 27 -6.50 -0.88 -0.23
CA TRP A 27 -5.60 -0.71 -1.38
C TRP A 27 -5.58 -1.99 -2.21
N GLY A 28 -6.26 -1.96 -3.36
CA GLY A 28 -6.04 -2.93 -4.42
C GLY A 28 -4.66 -2.73 -5.05
N HIS A 29 -4.14 -3.75 -5.73
CA HIS A 29 -2.78 -3.75 -6.26
C HIS A 29 -2.72 -4.43 -7.63
N ALA A 30 -2.00 -3.82 -8.56
CA ALA A 30 -1.64 -4.41 -9.84
C ALA A 30 -0.18 -4.06 -10.17
N THR A 31 0.48 -4.97 -10.90
CA THR A 31 1.85 -4.77 -11.39
C THR A 31 1.92 -4.81 -12.91
N SER A 32 2.89 -4.11 -13.49
CA SER A 32 3.12 -4.06 -14.93
C SER A 32 4.60 -3.82 -15.23
N GLN A 33 5.08 -4.31 -16.37
CA GLN A 33 6.43 -4.02 -16.89
C GLN A 33 6.42 -2.84 -17.87
N ASP A 34 5.26 -2.39 -18.34
CA ASP A 34 5.13 -1.45 -19.47
C ASP A 34 4.02 -0.40 -19.29
N LEU A 35 3.38 -0.35 -18.12
CA LEU A 35 2.23 0.49 -17.78
C LEU A 35 0.96 0.21 -18.61
N TYR A 36 0.95 -0.84 -19.44
CA TYR A 36 -0.16 -1.16 -20.33
C TYR A 36 -0.76 -2.53 -20.02
N HIS A 37 0.07 -3.56 -19.89
CA HIS A 37 -0.34 -4.90 -19.51
C HIS A 37 -0.23 -5.07 -18.00
N TRP A 38 -1.37 -5.26 -17.33
CA TRP A 38 -1.46 -5.33 -15.87
C TRP A 38 -1.76 -6.74 -15.39
N GLN A 39 -1.03 -7.17 -14.37
CA GLN A 39 -1.33 -8.35 -13.59
C GLN A 39 -1.98 -7.93 -12.26
N ASN A 40 -3.20 -8.42 -12.00
CA ASN A 40 -3.85 -8.23 -10.71
C ASN A 40 -3.07 -8.98 -9.63
N GLN A 41 -2.83 -8.30 -8.52
CA GLN A 41 -2.21 -8.87 -7.33
C GLN A 41 -3.25 -8.97 -6.20
N PRO A 42 -2.95 -9.71 -5.12
CA PRO A 42 -3.75 -9.65 -3.90
C PRO A 42 -3.90 -8.22 -3.38
N ILE A 43 -4.90 -8.00 -2.52
CA ILE A 43 -5.07 -6.72 -1.83
C ILE A 43 -3.81 -6.44 -0.99
N ALA A 44 -3.25 -5.24 -1.13
CA ALA A 44 -2.00 -4.87 -0.48
C ALA A 44 -2.19 -4.38 0.96
N ILE A 45 -3.23 -3.56 1.21
CA ILE A 45 -3.53 -3.02 2.55
C ILE A 45 -5.02 -3.20 2.85
N PHE A 46 -5.29 -3.85 3.97
CA PHE A 46 -6.62 -4.05 4.54
C PHE A 46 -6.89 -3.02 5.64
N PRO A 47 -8.15 -2.56 5.81
CA PRO A 47 -8.51 -1.78 6.98
C PRO A 47 -8.31 -2.63 8.25
N PRO A 48 -7.87 -2.03 9.37
CA PRO A 48 -7.62 -2.77 10.61
C PRO A 48 -8.89 -3.38 11.24
N ASN A 49 -10.06 -2.86 10.91
CA ASN A 49 -11.37 -3.36 11.36
C ASN A 49 -12.48 -2.92 10.40
N ASN A 50 -13.69 -3.44 10.62
CA ASN A 50 -14.86 -3.21 9.77
C ASN A 50 -15.41 -1.77 9.79
N ASP A 51 -15.03 -0.97 10.78
CA ASP A 51 -15.49 0.42 10.91
C ASP A 51 -14.49 1.42 10.30
N SER A 52 -13.42 0.92 9.67
CA SER A 52 -12.34 1.73 9.13
C SER A 52 -12.15 1.49 7.63
N GLN A 53 -11.58 2.49 6.96
CA GLN A 53 -11.34 2.48 5.52
C GLN A 53 -9.93 2.98 5.24
N VAL A 54 -9.22 2.29 4.35
CA VAL A 54 -7.89 2.67 3.88
C VAL A 54 -8.06 3.65 2.73
N PHE A 55 -7.88 4.92 3.00
CA PHE A 55 -7.98 5.99 2.01
C PHE A 55 -6.70 6.15 1.19
N SER A 56 -6.75 7.06 0.23
CA SER A 56 -5.63 7.36 -0.66
C SER A 56 -4.34 7.70 0.09
N GLY A 57 -3.24 7.58 -0.64
CA GLY A 57 -1.91 7.90 -0.14
C GLY A 57 -0.83 7.68 -1.20
N SER A 58 0.39 7.49 -0.73
CA SER A 58 1.59 7.32 -1.56
C SER A 58 2.46 6.18 -1.03
N ALA A 59 3.36 5.69 -1.87
CA ALA A 59 4.36 4.70 -1.48
C ALA A 59 5.75 5.17 -1.93
N VAL A 60 6.77 4.89 -1.11
CA VAL A 60 8.17 5.23 -1.36
C VAL A 60 9.04 4.00 -1.13
N VAL A 61 10.10 3.85 -1.92
CA VAL A 61 11.16 2.86 -1.66
C VAL A 61 12.16 3.50 -0.70
N ASP A 62 12.31 2.97 0.50
CA ASP A 62 13.20 3.49 1.54
C ASP A 62 14.62 2.90 1.39
N VAL A 63 15.29 3.27 0.31
CA VAL A 63 16.59 2.68 -0.09
C VAL A 63 17.71 2.84 0.94
N ASN A 64 17.61 3.84 1.82
CA ASN A 64 18.63 4.16 2.82
C ASN A 64 18.17 3.81 4.24
N ASN A 65 17.09 3.03 4.38
CA ASN A 65 16.52 2.64 5.67
C ASN A 65 16.33 3.83 6.63
N THR A 66 15.84 4.96 6.11
CA THR A 66 15.59 6.18 6.90
C THR A 66 14.46 5.98 7.91
N SER A 67 13.55 5.04 7.64
CA SER A 67 12.50 4.61 8.55
C SER A 67 12.99 3.72 9.69
N GLY A 68 14.11 3.02 9.52
CA GLY A 68 14.60 1.99 10.43
C GLY A 68 13.94 0.61 10.28
N PHE A 69 12.96 0.45 9.37
CA PHE A 69 12.25 -0.83 9.18
C PHE A 69 13.04 -1.91 8.44
N PHE A 70 14.11 -1.54 7.73
CA PHE A 70 14.79 -2.36 6.72
C PHE A 70 16.30 -2.45 6.97
N PRO A 71 16.76 -3.03 8.09
CA PRO A 71 18.19 -3.08 8.42
C PRO A 71 19.03 -3.85 7.38
N ASP A 72 18.43 -4.85 6.73
CA ASP A 72 19.13 -5.79 5.85
C ASP A 72 18.61 -5.76 4.39
N GLN A 73 17.86 -4.73 3.99
CA GLN A 73 17.35 -4.60 2.62
C GLN A 73 17.23 -3.14 2.15
N ASP A 74 17.39 -2.91 0.85
CA ASP A 74 17.38 -1.58 0.23
C ASP A 74 16.26 -1.39 -0.80
N ASN A 75 15.32 -2.33 -0.82
CA ASN A 75 14.12 -2.36 -1.63
C ASN A 75 12.83 -2.36 -0.78
N GLY A 76 12.94 -2.06 0.51
CA GLY A 76 11.80 -1.94 1.40
C GLY A 76 10.87 -0.81 0.98
N VAL A 77 9.56 -1.03 1.05
CA VAL A 77 8.55 -0.05 0.61
C VAL A 77 7.76 0.45 1.81
N VAL A 78 7.65 1.77 1.95
CA VAL A 78 6.79 2.40 2.95
C VAL A 78 5.58 3.00 2.24
N ALA A 79 4.39 2.55 2.61
CA ALA A 79 3.13 3.19 2.27
C ALA A 79 2.77 4.21 3.34
N ILE A 80 2.36 5.40 2.92
CA ILE A 80 1.80 6.45 3.77
C ILE A 80 0.38 6.71 3.26
N TYR A 81 -0.62 6.52 4.11
CA TYR A 81 -2.02 6.54 3.71
C TYR A 81 -2.91 7.18 4.77
N THR A 82 -4.08 7.65 4.36
CA THR A 82 -5.09 8.11 5.32
C THR A 82 -5.89 6.93 5.84
N LEU A 83 -5.93 6.72 7.16
CA LEU A 83 -6.92 5.85 7.79
C LEU A 83 -8.16 6.69 8.11
N ASN A 84 -9.28 6.36 7.48
CA ASN A 84 -10.57 6.95 7.76
C ASN A 84 -11.34 6.07 8.76
N THR A 85 -11.79 6.66 9.86
CA THR A 85 -12.63 6.04 10.88
C THR A 85 -13.92 6.85 11.03
N PRO A 86 -14.91 6.42 11.84
CA PRO A 86 -16.14 7.19 12.02
C PRO A 86 -15.92 8.55 12.69
N SER A 87 -14.78 8.73 13.38
CA SER A 87 -14.48 9.93 14.17
C SER A 87 -13.33 10.77 13.62
N ALA A 88 -12.46 10.23 12.76
CA ALA A 88 -11.27 10.95 12.30
C ALA A 88 -10.72 10.45 10.96
N GLN A 89 -9.93 11.30 10.32
CA GLN A 89 -8.99 10.92 9.28
C GLN A 89 -7.58 11.20 9.79
N VAL A 90 -6.77 10.16 9.91
CA VAL A 90 -5.38 10.25 10.40
C VAL A 90 -4.42 9.71 9.35
N GLN A 91 -3.16 10.15 9.42
CA GLN A 91 -2.12 9.64 8.53
C GLN A 91 -1.41 8.47 9.22
N GLU A 92 -1.36 7.34 8.53
CA GLU A 92 -0.68 6.14 8.98
C GLU A 92 0.39 5.71 7.99
N ILE A 93 1.29 4.86 8.47
CA ILE A 93 2.29 4.22 7.62
C ILE A 93 2.21 2.70 7.77
N ALA A 94 2.53 2.00 6.68
CA ALA A 94 2.75 0.57 6.66
C ALA A 94 4.02 0.28 5.86
N TYR A 95 4.69 -0.81 6.16
CA TYR A 95 5.94 -1.19 5.51
C TYR A 95 5.85 -2.59 4.91
N SER A 96 6.53 -2.78 3.79
CA SER A 96 6.59 -4.03 3.05
C SER A 96 8.04 -4.46 2.90
N ASN A 97 8.30 -5.71 3.28
CA ASN A 97 9.61 -6.36 3.12
C ASN A 97 9.71 -7.18 1.83
N ASP A 98 8.59 -7.36 1.10
CA ASP A 98 8.50 -8.21 -0.09
C ASP A 98 8.39 -7.41 -1.41
N GLY A 99 8.80 -6.14 -1.41
CA GLY A 99 8.79 -5.29 -2.60
C GLY A 99 7.43 -4.64 -2.89
N GLY A 100 6.58 -4.50 -1.88
CA GLY A 100 5.29 -3.81 -1.99
C GLY A 100 4.12 -4.73 -2.36
N TYR A 101 4.20 -6.04 -2.12
CA TYR A 101 3.08 -6.96 -2.35
C TYR A 101 2.22 -7.11 -1.09
N THR A 102 2.86 -7.28 0.06
CA THR A 102 2.17 -7.31 1.37
C THR A 102 2.72 -6.25 2.30
N PHE A 103 1.84 -5.67 3.13
CA PHE A 103 2.19 -4.59 4.04
C PHE A 103 1.82 -4.91 5.49
N THR A 104 2.72 -4.56 6.39
CA THR A 104 2.51 -4.58 7.84
C THR A 104 2.27 -3.15 8.32
N ARG A 105 1.13 -2.91 8.97
CA ARG A 105 0.81 -1.61 9.58
C ARG A 105 1.78 -1.30 10.72
N TYR A 106 2.28 -0.06 10.77
CA TYR A 106 3.07 0.42 11.91
C TYR A 106 2.14 0.90 13.03
N SER A 107 2.36 0.42 14.26
CA SER A 107 1.51 0.75 15.41
C SER A 107 1.85 2.07 16.10
N GLY A 108 2.99 2.68 15.78
CA GLY A 108 3.66 3.63 16.69
C GLY A 108 4.59 2.90 17.63
#